data_AF-A0A3C1FXH3-F1
#
_entry.id   AF-A0A3C1FXH3-F1
#
_cell.length_a   1.000
_cell.length_b   1.000
_cell.length_c   1.000
_cell.angle_alpha   90.00
_cell.angle_beta   90.00
_cell.angle_gamma   90.00
#
_symmetry.space_group_name_H-M   'P 1'
#
loop_
_entity.id
_entity.type
_entity.pdbx_description
1 polymer ?
#
loop_
_entity_poly.entity_id
_entity_poly.type
_entity_poly.pdbx_seq_one_letter_code
_entity_poly.pdbx_strand_id
1 'polypeptide(L)' 'MKRDFLALWDFSSEEIESVLRRALELKSGKDRTLCPLIGKSIGLLFEKPSTRTRVSFETGIY' A
#
# COMPACT_ATOMS: atom_id res chain seq x y z
N MET A 1 12.88 11.69 3.92
CA MET A 1 12.02 11.93 5.09
C MET A 1 10.88 10.93 5.05
N LYS A 2 10.49 10.34 6.18
CA LYS A 2 9.34 9.42 6.25
C LYS A 2 8.05 10.20 6.02
N ARG A 3 7.09 9.63 5.31
CA ARG A 3 5.72 10.16 5.15
C ARG A 3 4.73 9.11 5.64
N ASP A 4 3.83 9.52 6.54
CA ASP A 4 2.82 8.66 7.13
C ASP A 4 1.46 8.82 6.44
N PHE A 5 0.69 7.74 6.33
CA PHE A 5 -0.68 7.73 5.78
C PHE A 5 -1.66 7.47 6.93
N LEU A 6 -1.97 8.51 7.71
CA LEU A 6 -2.84 8.40 8.89
C LEU A 6 -4.28 8.81 8.56
N ALA A 7 -4.45 9.87 7.78
CA ALA A 7 -5.75 10.31 7.30
C ALA A 7 -5.70 10.86 5.87
N LEU A 8 -6.84 10.85 5.19
CA LEU A 8 -6.94 11.33 3.80
C LEU A 8 -6.69 12.84 3.67
N TRP A 9 -7.05 13.64 4.67
CA TRP A 9 -6.84 15.09 4.66
C TRP A 9 -5.38 15.50 4.87
N ASP A 10 -4.49 14.55 5.19
CA ASP A 10 -3.04 14.79 5.24
C ASP A 10 -2.41 14.84 3.83
N PHE A 11 -3.23 14.63 2.79
CA PHE A 11 -2.82 14.57 1.39
C PHE A 11 -3.62 15.55 0.55
N SER A 12 -2.97 16.12 -0.46
CA SER A 12 -3.66 16.87 -1.50
C SER A 12 -4.43 15.93 -2.43
N SER A 13 -5.38 16.47 -3.18
CA SER A 13 -6.15 15.71 -4.18
C SER A 13 -5.21 15.06 -5.21
N GLU A 14 -4.18 15.77 -5.66
CA GLU A 14 -3.21 15.30 -6.65
C GLU A 14 -2.40 14.12 -6.12
N GLU A 15 -2.08 14.11 -4.82
CA GLU A 15 -1.35 13.02 -4.19
C GLU A 15 -2.21 11.76 -4.09
N ILE A 16 -3.48 11.91 -3.72
CA ILE A 16 -4.43 10.80 -3.70
C ILE A 16 -4.64 10.25 -5.13
N GLU A 17 -4.80 11.12 -6.12
CA GLU A 17 -4.91 10.70 -7.53
C GLU A 17 -3.68 9.93 -8.01
N SER A 18 -2.49 10.35 -7.59
CA SER A 18 -1.23 9.64 -7.89
C SER A 18 -1.21 8.23 -7.29
N VAL A 19 -1.64 8.08 -6.03
CA VAL A 19 -1.76 6.77 -5.36
C VAL A 19 -2.76 5.87 -6.09
N LEU A 20 -3.92 6.40 -6.47
CA LEU A 20 -4.93 5.64 -7.21
C LEU A 20 -4.43 5.22 -8.59
N ARG A 21 -3.76 6.11 -9.31
CA ARG A 21 -3.12 5.80 -10.60
C ARG A 21 -2.09 4.68 -10.44
N ARG A 22 -1.25 4.75 -9.41
CA ARG A 22 -0.26 3.72 -9.13
C ARG A 22 -0.90 2.36 -8.82
N ALA A 23 -2.01 2.35 -8.08
CA ALA A 23 -2.75 1.11 -7.81
C ALA A 23 -3.31 0.48 -9.10
N LEU A 24 -3.81 1.31 -10.05
CA LEU A 24 -4.28 0.83 -11.35
C LEU A 24 -3.15 0.24 -12.21
N GLU A 25 -1.98 0.87 -12.20
CA GLU A 25 -0.79 0.35 -12.89
C GLU A 25 -0.36 -1.01 -12.35
N LEU A 26 -0.28 -1.16 -11.03
CA LEU A 26 0.07 -2.44 -10.42
C LEU A 26 -0.98 -3.51 -10.75
N LYS A 27 -2.26 -3.14 -10.73
CA LYS A 27 -3.37 -4.03 -11.10
C LYS A 27 -3.32 -4.47 -12.56
N SER A 28 -2.86 -3.62 -13.48
CA SER A 28 -2.70 -3.98 -14.90
C SER A 28 -1.51 -4.92 -15.15
N GLY A 29 -0.68 -5.17 -14.14
CA GLY A 29 0.51 -6.00 -14.24
C GLY A 29 1.75 -5.22 -14.66
N LYS A 30 1.68 -3.88 -14.74
CA LYS A 30 2.87 -3.04 -14.89
C LYS A 30 3.78 -3.26 -13.69
N ASP A 31 5.09 -3.30 -13.92
CA ASP A 31 6.12 -3.44 -12.88
C ASP A 31 6.11 -4.75 -12.09
N ARG A 32 5.48 -5.81 -12.60
CA ARG A 32 5.44 -7.15 -11.96
C ARG A 32 6.81 -7.73 -11.58
N THR A 33 7.88 -7.34 -12.27
CA THR A 33 9.24 -7.84 -12.05
C THR A 33 10.10 -6.90 -11.21
N LEU A 34 9.65 -5.69 -10.90
CA LEU A 34 10.45 -4.67 -10.20
C LEU A 34 10.57 -4.92 -8.69
N CYS A 35 9.70 -5.77 -8.13
CA CYS A 35 9.71 -6.27 -6.75
C CYS A 35 10.31 -5.27 -5.72
N PRO A 36 9.74 -4.06 -5.59
CA PRO A 36 10.38 -2.94 -4.89
C PRO A 36 10.53 -3.14 -3.36
N LEU A 37 9.89 -4.18 -2.82
CA LEU A 37 9.89 -4.50 -1.39
C LEU A 37 10.81 -5.70 -1.05
N ILE A 38 11.63 -6.18 -1.99
CA ILE A 38 12.60 -7.26 -1.70
C ILE A 38 13.50 -6.86 -0.52
N GLY A 39 13.61 -7.77 0.44
CA GLY A 39 14.41 -7.58 1.65
C GLY A 39 13.82 -6.59 2.66
N LYS A 40 12.57 -6.14 2.47
CA LYS A 40 11.82 -5.34 3.45
C LYS A 40 10.87 -6.23 4.25
N SER A 41 10.54 -5.77 5.45
CA SER A 41 9.55 -6.40 6.33
C SER A 41 8.57 -5.36 6.82
N ILE A 42 7.31 -5.75 7.02
CA ILE A 42 6.27 -4.91 7.60
C ILE A 42 5.79 -5.51 8.92
N GLY A 43 5.49 -4.65 9.89
CA GLY A 43 4.79 -5.02 11.11
C GLY A 43 3.31 -4.72 10.96
N LEU A 44 2.45 -5.70 11.24
CA LEU A 44 0.99 -5.52 11.25
C LEU A 44 0.48 -5.67 12.69
N LEU A 45 -0.06 -4.58 13.25
CA LEU A 45 -0.66 -4.55 14.58
C LEU A 45 -2.18 -4.36 14.46
N PHE A 46 -2.95 -5.27 15.05
CA PHE A 46 -4.41 -5.23 15.03
C PHE A 46 -4.97 -5.39 16.44
N GLU A 47 -5.73 -4.39 16.90
CA GLU A 47 -6.47 -4.48 18.18
C GLU A 47 -7.83 -5.19 18.01
N LYS A 48 -8.34 -5.26 16.78
CA LYS A 48 -9.60 -5.90 16.42
C LYS A 48 -9.40 -6.85 15.25
N PRO A 49 -10.13 -7.98 15.19
CA PRO A 49 -10.04 -8.90 14.07
C PRO A 49 -10.48 -8.21 12.75
N SER A 50 -9.67 -8.35 11.70
CA SER A 50 -10.00 -7.86 10.35
C SER A 50 -9.44 -8.78 9.26
N THR A 51 -10.32 -9.54 8.60
CA THR A 51 -9.93 -10.44 7.50
C THR A 51 -9.49 -9.65 6.27
N ARG A 52 -10.26 -8.65 5.87
CA ARG A 52 -10.00 -7.89 4.64
C ARG A 52 -8.66 -7.16 4.72
N THR A 53 -8.41 -6.46 5.82
CA THR A 53 -7.17 -5.69 5.99
C THR A 53 -5.96 -6.63 6.10
N ARG A 54 -6.03 -7.66 6.94
CA ARG A 54 -4.91 -8.59 7.14
C ARG A 54 -4.50 -9.25 5.83
N VAL A 55 -5.45 -9.85 5.12
CA VAL A 55 -5.17 -10.57 3.87
C VAL A 55 -4.66 -9.63 2.78
N SER A 56 -5.24 -8.43 2.64
CA SER A 56 -4.77 -7.47 1.63
C SER A 56 -3.33 -6.99 1.88
N PHE A 57 -2.93 -6.74 3.13
CA PHE A 57 -1.55 -6.36 3.44
C PHE A 57 -0.58 -7.55 3.29
N GLU A 58 -0.98 -8.75 3.71
CA GLU A 58 -0.13 -9.95 3.61
C GLU A 58 0.12 -10.33 2.14
N THR A 59 -0.94 -10.45 1.33
CA THR A 59 -0.83 -10.78 -0.10
C THR A 59 -0.23 -9.63 -0.93
N GLY A 60 -0.38 -8.37 -0.51
CA GLY A 60 0.16 -7.23 -1.26
C GLY A 60 1.67 -7.03 -1.09
N ILE A 61 2.26 -7.60 -0.04
CA ILE A 61 3.66 -7.38 0.35
C ILE A 61 4.54 -8.62 0.06
N TYR A 62 3.96 -9.82 0.16
CA TYR A 62 4.60 -11.09 -0.18
C TYR A 62 4.55 -11.37 -1.68
#